data_AF-E2AWN7-F1
#
_entry.id   AF-E2AWN7-F1
#
_cell.length_a   1.000
_cell.length_b   1.000
_cell.length_c   1.000
_cell.angle_alpha   90.00
_cell.angle_beta   90.00
_cell.angle_gamma   90.00
#
_symmetry.space_group_name_H-M   'P 1'
#
loop_
_entity.id
_entity.type
_entity.pdbx_description
1 polymer ?
#
loop_
_entity_poly.entity_id
_entity_poly.type
_entity_poly.pdbx_seq_one_letter_code
_entity_poly.pdbx_strand_id
1 'polypeptide(L)'
;YEINRRIVFVMRLLGVGREGINVFCGLMDICQGLAKSTYDKIVQHLYSASKLMFESVCKKAVKEEQEKNVENEQTANCFKVSGDGSWKKRGFTSLFGVTTLIAYYSGKVVDLIVKSAYCHTCALNKNTLDNDQFEEWYEDHKESCSSNHDGSAGKMEVDSIVEMFLRSVEKFEVKYTNYIGDGDSKTFAGILKMNPYGNDCPVIKNECVGHVQKRMGTRLRNKRKEQKLGGKKRLTESIIKKLTIYYGLAIRRNINSVEDLKKAVIATLDHYCSSD
;
A
#
# COMPACT_ATOMS: atom_id res chain seq x y z
N TYR A 1 18.93 -15.01 26.37
CA TYR A 1 18.27 -16.33 26.32
C TYR A 1 17.24 -16.37 25.20
N GLU A 2 17.17 -17.50 24.50
CA GLU A 2 16.28 -17.69 23.35
C GLU A 2 14.80 -17.62 23.74
N ILE A 3 14.42 -18.18 24.90
CA ILE A 3 13.04 -18.17 25.38
C ILE A 3 12.47 -16.76 25.54
N ASN A 4 13.28 -15.81 26.02
CA ASN A 4 12.90 -14.40 26.13
C ASN A 4 12.63 -13.77 24.75
N ARG A 5 13.36 -14.16 23.71
CA ARG A 5 13.11 -13.68 22.35
C ARG A 5 11.81 -14.26 21.80
N ARG A 6 11.58 -15.57 22.01
CA ARG A 6 10.37 -16.27 21.56
C ARG A 6 9.11 -15.72 22.22
N ILE A 7 9.12 -15.52 23.54
CA ILE A 7 7.95 -14.97 24.26
C ILE A 7 7.63 -13.54 23.81
N VAL A 8 8.64 -12.67 23.66
CA VAL A 8 8.44 -11.31 23.16
C VAL A 8 7.89 -11.32 21.74
N PHE A 9 8.42 -12.18 20.86
CA PHE A 9 7.93 -12.31 19.50
C PHE A 9 6.45 -12.73 19.46
N VAL A 10 6.09 -13.82 20.14
CA VAL A 10 4.72 -14.36 20.14
C VAL A 10 3.74 -13.37 20.77
N MET A 11 4.07 -12.80 21.93
CA MET A 11 3.18 -11.87 22.63
C MET A 11 2.93 -10.62 21.80
N ARG A 12 3.93 -10.12 21.06
CA ARG A 12 3.73 -8.99 20.13
C ARG A 12 2.81 -9.31 18.96
N LEU A 13 2.85 -10.54 18.43
CA LEU A 13 1.90 -10.96 17.39
C LEU A 13 0.45 -10.97 17.91
N LEU A 14 0.27 -11.25 19.20
CA LEU A 14 -1.02 -11.18 19.88
C LEU A 14 -1.43 -9.74 20.25
N GLY A 15 -0.61 -8.73 19.94
CA GLY A 15 -0.84 -7.34 20.35
C GLY A 15 -0.55 -7.07 21.83
N VAL A 16 0.14 -8.00 22.51
CA VAL A 16 0.50 -7.91 23.92
C VAL A 16 1.92 -7.37 24.07
N GLY A 17 2.04 -6.21 24.74
CA GLY A 17 3.31 -5.57 25.02
C GLY A 17 4.00 -6.09 26.29
N ARG A 18 5.07 -5.41 26.70
CA ARG A 18 5.88 -5.76 27.88
C ARG A 18 5.04 -5.96 29.15
N GLU A 19 4.11 -5.06 29.45
CA GLU A 19 3.30 -5.20 30.68
C GLU A 19 2.44 -6.45 30.66
N GLY A 20 1.87 -6.82 29.52
CA GLY A 20 1.10 -8.05 29.42
C GLY A 20 1.97 -9.30 29.55
N ILE A 21 3.22 -9.26 29.09
CA ILE A 21 4.21 -10.33 29.38
C ILE A 21 4.46 -10.43 30.87
N ASN A 22 4.67 -9.30 31.56
CA ASN A 22 4.93 -9.30 33.01
C ASN A 22 3.74 -9.86 33.80
N VAL A 23 2.52 -9.46 33.43
CA VAL A 23 1.28 -9.99 34.02
C VAL A 23 1.17 -11.49 33.78
N PHE A 24 1.38 -11.95 32.53
CA PHE A 24 1.36 -13.37 32.19
C PHE A 24 2.39 -14.18 33.01
N CYS A 25 3.64 -13.71 33.07
CA CYS A 25 4.71 -14.38 33.82
C CYS A 25 4.42 -14.43 35.32
N GLY A 26 3.83 -13.37 35.89
CA GLY A 26 3.41 -13.33 37.28
C GLY A 26 2.25 -14.28 37.59
N LEU A 27 1.23 -14.34 36.72
CA LEU A 27 0.07 -15.24 36.90
C LEU A 27 0.44 -16.71 36.78
N MET A 28 1.43 -17.03 35.93
CA MET A 28 1.92 -18.39 35.72
C MET A 28 3.01 -18.80 36.72
N ASP A 29 3.38 -17.94 37.66
CA ASP A 29 4.48 -18.13 38.62
C ASP A 29 5.81 -18.55 37.97
N ILE A 30 6.12 -17.96 36.81
CA ILE A 30 7.33 -18.29 36.03
C ILE A 30 8.49 -17.38 36.47
N CYS A 31 8.26 -16.06 36.48
CA CYS A 31 9.25 -15.05 36.84
C CYS A 31 8.59 -13.67 37.02
N GLN A 32 9.37 -12.67 37.45
CA GLN A 32 8.93 -11.27 37.58
C GLN A 32 8.76 -10.53 36.23
N GLY A 33 8.87 -11.24 35.10
CA GLY A 33 8.76 -10.68 33.76
C GLY A 33 10.07 -10.13 33.19
N LEU A 34 9.96 -9.14 32.29
CA LEU A 34 11.09 -8.57 31.56
C LEU A 34 11.30 -7.09 31.91
N ALA A 35 12.55 -6.76 32.26
CA ALA A 35 13.00 -5.38 32.37
C ALA A 35 12.84 -4.64 31.03
N LYS A 36 12.53 -3.34 31.09
CA LYS A 36 12.33 -2.50 29.88
C LYS A 36 13.52 -2.54 28.94
N SER A 37 14.73 -2.38 29.47
CA SER A 37 15.98 -2.42 28.68
C SER A 37 16.18 -3.76 27.97
N THR A 38 15.84 -4.88 28.62
CA THR A 38 15.91 -6.22 28.01
C THR A 38 14.86 -6.38 26.92
N TYR A 39 13.62 -5.96 27.17
CA TYR A 39 12.54 -6.00 26.18
C TYR A 39 12.89 -5.17 24.94
N ASP A 40 13.37 -3.94 25.12
CA ASP A 40 13.74 -3.05 24.02
C ASP A 40 14.90 -3.62 23.20
N LYS A 41 15.93 -4.19 23.84
CA LYS A 41 17.02 -4.90 23.14
C LYS A 41 16.51 -6.08 22.30
N ILE A 42 15.55 -6.84 22.83
CA ILE A 42 14.93 -7.94 22.10
C ILE A 42 14.12 -7.43 20.91
N VAL A 43 13.31 -6.39 21.09
CA VAL A 43 12.52 -5.78 20.02
C VAL A 43 13.42 -5.24 18.91
N GLN A 44 14.54 -4.59 19.26
CA GLN A 44 15.53 -4.14 18.28
C GLN A 44 16.16 -5.30 17.52
N HIS A 45 16.54 -6.37 18.21
CA HIS A 45 17.05 -7.57 17.56
C HIS A 45 16.03 -8.18 16.59
N LEU A 46 14.76 -8.28 17.00
CA LEU A 46 13.67 -8.77 16.13
C LEU A 46 13.50 -7.87 14.90
N TYR A 47 13.50 -6.55 15.09
CA TYR A 47 13.41 -5.59 14.00
C TYR A 47 14.56 -5.75 13.00
N SER A 48 15.81 -5.78 13.46
CA SER A 48 16.97 -5.97 12.59
C SER A 48 16.91 -7.29 11.81
N ALA A 49 16.53 -8.38 12.49
CA ALA A 49 16.38 -9.68 11.84
C ALA A 49 15.26 -9.68 10.78
N SER A 50 14.09 -9.11 11.10
CA SER A 50 12.97 -8.99 10.17
C SER A 50 13.31 -8.10 8.98
N LYS A 51 14.04 -7.00 9.18
CA LYS A 51 14.50 -6.10 8.12
C LYS A 51 15.43 -6.82 7.14
N LEU A 52 16.46 -7.50 7.65
CA LEU A 52 17.40 -8.27 6.81
C LEU A 52 16.70 -9.39 6.04
N MET A 53 15.78 -10.09 6.69
CA MET A 53 14.96 -11.12 6.04
C MET A 53 14.10 -10.51 4.92
N PHE A 54 13.44 -9.39 5.18
CA PHE A 54 12.63 -8.69 4.19
C PHE A 54 13.47 -8.25 2.99
N GLU A 55 14.64 -7.66 3.21
CA GLU A 55 15.56 -7.27 2.12
C GLU A 55 15.99 -8.48 1.26
N SER A 56 16.30 -9.62 1.88
CA SER A 56 16.63 -10.86 1.17
C SER A 56 15.45 -11.37 0.34
N VAL A 57 14.24 -11.37 0.90
CA VAL A 57 13.01 -11.81 0.22
C VAL A 57 12.66 -10.86 -0.93
N CYS A 58 12.77 -9.55 -0.76
CA CYS A 58 12.56 -8.57 -1.82
C CYS A 58 13.53 -8.77 -2.98
N LYS A 59 14.83 -8.99 -2.72
CA LYS A 59 15.81 -9.28 -3.78
C LYS A 59 15.42 -10.53 -4.59
N LYS A 60 14.88 -11.56 -3.93
CA LYS A 60 14.38 -12.75 -4.62
C LYS A 60 13.11 -12.45 -5.43
N ALA A 61 12.18 -11.67 -4.88
CA ALA A 61 10.95 -11.27 -5.56
C ALA A 61 11.24 -10.42 -6.83
N VAL A 62 12.22 -9.51 -6.76
CA VAL A 62 12.68 -8.72 -7.90
C VAL A 62 13.24 -9.62 -9.00
N LYS A 63 14.09 -10.59 -8.65
CA LYS A 63 14.64 -11.55 -9.64
C LYS A 63 13.55 -12.36 -10.33
N GLU A 64 12.58 -12.88 -9.56
CA GLU A 64 11.47 -13.62 -10.14
C GLU A 64 10.60 -12.76 -11.05
N GLU A 65 10.42 -11.46 -10.74
CA GLU A 65 9.72 -10.56 -11.65
C GLU A 65 10.51 -10.31 -12.94
N GLN A 66 11.85 -10.20 -12.86
CA GLN A 66 12.70 -10.07 -14.06
C GLN A 66 12.54 -11.29 -14.98
N GLU A 67 12.55 -12.50 -14.41
CA GLU A 67 12.34 -13.75 -15.15
C GLU A 67 10.96 -13.77 -15.81
N LYS A 68 9.90 -13.48 -15.04
CA LYS A 68 8.53 -13.43 -15.56
C LYS A 68 8.31 -12.34 -16.60
N ASN A 69 9.00 -11.21 -16.49
CA ASN A 69 8.96 -10.17 -17.51
C ASN A 69 9.49 -10.70 -18.85
N VAL A 70 10.62 -11.41 -18.84
CA VAL A 70 11.21 -12.02 -20.04
C VAL A 70 10.28 -13.09 -20.63
N GLU A 71 9.67 -13.94 -19.79
CA GLU A 71 8.67 -14.94 -20.22
C GLU A 71 7.45 -14.32 -20.92
N ASN A 72 7.11 -13.07 -20.57
CA ASN A 72 5.99 -12.32 -21.15
C ASN A 72 6.45 -11.29 -22.20
N GLU A 73 7.63 -11.49 -22.80
CA GLU A 73 8.19 -10.66 -23.87
C GLU A 73 8.34 -9.17 -23.48
N GLN A 74 8.55 -8.89 -22.19
CA GLN A 74 8.82 -7.55 -21.65
C GLN A 74 10.30 -7.37 -21.32
N THR A 75 10.74 -6.11 -21.20
CA THR A 75 12.09 -5.80 -20.72
C THR A 75 12.25 -6.23 -19.26
N ALA A 76 13.25 -7.07 -18.97
CA ALA A 76 13.49 -7.65 -17.66
C ALA A 76 13.40 -6.61 -16.53
N ASN A 77 14.09 -5.47 -16.65
CA ASN A 77 14.22 -4.46 -15.59
C ASN A 77 13.11 -3.39 -15.58
N CYS A 78 12.09 -3.52 -16.44
CA CYS A 78 10.97 -2.57 -16.51
C CYS A 78 9.73 -3.19 -15.90
N PHE A 79 9.41 -2.82 -14.67
CA PHE A 79 8.35 -3.46 -13.90
C PHE A 79 7.03 -2.71 -14.00
N LYS A 80 5.96 -3.48 -14.08
CA LYS A 80 4.60 -3.03 -13.79
C LYS A 80 4.30 -3.35 -12.32
N VAL A 81 3.95 -2.32 -11.55
CA VAL A 81 3.74 -2.45 -10.10
C VAL A 81 2.38 -1.91 -9.68
N SER A 82 1.78 -2.56 -8.70
CA SER A 82 0.60 -2.07 -7.98
C SER A 82 1.04 -1.54 -6.62
N GLY A 83 0.61 -0.34 -6.25
CA GLY A 83 0.91 0.24 -4.95
C GLY A 83 -0.34 0.52 -4.13
N ASP A 84 -0.29 0.22 -2.84
CA ASP A 84 -1.37 0.53 -1.89
C ASP A 84 -0.80 0.77 -0.48
N GLY A 85 -1.49 1.62 0.28
CA GLY A 85 -1.16 2.01 1.64
C GLY A 85 -2.12 1.43 2.67
N SER A 86 -1.63 1.25 3.89
CA SER A 86 -2.43 0.86 5.04
C SER A 86 -2.03 1.67 6.27
N TRP A 87 -2.98 1.91 7.16
CA TRP A 87 -2.83 2.80 8.31
C TRP A 87 -3.16 2.08 9.61
N LYS A 88 -2.46 2.47 10.69
CA LYS A 88 -2.68 1.92 12.03
C LYS A 88 -4.09 2.19 12.57
N LYS A 89 -4.69 3.32 12.21
CA LYS A 89 -6.04 3.72 12.64
C LYS A 89 -6.92 3.94 11.41
N ARG A 90 -8.22 3.65 11.56
CA ARG A 90 -9.25 4.07 10.60
C ARG A 90 -9.51 5.56 10.72
N GLY A 91 -9.87 6.19 9.61
CA GLY A 91 -10.00 7.64 9.51
C GLY A 91 -8.67 8.32 9.18
N PHE A 92 -8.73 9.51 8.57
CA PHE A 92 -7.56 10.25 8.06
C PHE A 92 -6.64 10.83 9.15
N THR A 93 -6.61 10.23 10.35
CA THR A 93 -5.92 10.70 11.56
C THR A 93 -4.80 9.77 12.02
N SER A 94 -4.46 8.75 11.20
CA SER A 94 -3.36 7.85 11.54
C SER A 94 -2.02 8.56 11.44
N LEU A 95 -1.19 8.38 12.45
CA LEU A 95 0.20 8.90 12.50
C LEU A 95 1.20 7.91 11.92
N PHE A 96 0.77 6.70 11.57
CA PHE A 96 1.60 5.66 11.00
C PHE A 96 0.94 5.10 9.74
N GLY A 97 1.74 4.96 8.68
CA GLY A 97 1.35 4.39 7.40
C GLY A 97 2.40 3.38 6.93
N VAL A 98 1.93 2.32 6.30
CA VAL A 98 2.77 1.32 5.64
C VAL A 98 2.31 1.23 4.20
N THR A 99 3.24 1.36 3.27
CA THR A 99 2.96 1.35 1.83
C THR A 99 3.81 0.30 1.16
N THR A 100 3.19 -0.52 0.32
CA THR A 100 3.85 -1.62 -0.40
C THR A 100 3.70 -1.48 -1.90
N LEU A 101 4.72 -1.90 -2.64
CA LEU A 101 4.64 -2.18 -4.08
C LEU A 101 4.63 -3.68 -4.31
N ILE A 102 3.69 -4.13 -5.14
CA ILE A 102 3.53 -5.51 -5.57
C ILE A 102 3.79 -5.57 -7.07
N ALA A 103 4.65 -6.48 -7.50
CA ALA A 103 4.95 -6.64 -8.92
C ALA A 103 3.88 -7.47 -9.64
N TYR A 104 3.65 -7.15 -10.92
CA TYR A 104 2.47 -7.57 -11.65
C TYR A 104 2.45 -9.07 -11.96
N TYR A 105 3.55 -9.65 -12.45
CA TYR A 105 3.56 -11.05 -12.88
C TYR A 105 3.86 -12.02 -11.72
N SER A 106 4.75 -11.64 -10.81
CA SER A 106 5.08 -12.42 -9.62
C SER A 106 3.98 -12.37 -8.56
N GLY A 107 3.24 -11.27 -8.48
CA GLY A 107 2.28 -11.01 -7.41
C GLY A 107 2.96 -10.85 -6.03
N LYS A 108 4.27 -10.60 -6.01
CA LYS A 108 5.07 -10.51 -4.77
C LYS A 108 5.37 -9.06 -4.42
N VAL A 109 5.55 -8.82 -3.11
CA VAL A 109 5.98 -7.51 -2.61
C VAL A 109 7.44 -7.28 -3.01
N VAL A 110 7.68 -6.22 -3.77
CA VAL A 110 9.03 -5.85 -4.25
C VAL A 110 9.62 -4.69 -3.47
N ASP A 111 8.80 -3.81 -2.90
CA ASP A 111 9.29 -2.74 -2.02
C ASP A 111 8.27 -2.36 -0.95
N LEU A 112 8.77 -1.77 0.13
CA LEU A 112 8.01 -1.37 1.32
C LEU A 112 8.60 -0.09 1.91
N ILE A 113 7.72 0.82 2.35
CA ILE A 113 8.06 1.97 3.17
C ILE A 113 7.12 2.07 4.36
N VAL A 114 7.68 2.40 5.52
CA VAL A 114 6.94 2.77 6.71
C VAL A 114 7.12 4.26 6.96
N LYS A 115 6.03 5.00 6.97
CA LYS A 115 5.98 6.43 7.30
C LYS A 115 5.39 6.64 8.68
N SER A 116 5.95 7.60 9.40
CA SER A 116 5.53 8.01 10.73
C SER A 116 5.56 9.53 10.81
N ALA A 117 4.44 10.12 11.22
CA ALA A 117 4.33 11.53 11.59
C ALA A 117 4.45 11.74 13.12
N TYR A 118 4.94 10.72 13.84
CA TYR A 118 5.03 10.74 15.29
C TYR A 118 6.39 10.26 15.78
N CYS A 119 6.97 11.05 16.66
CA CYS A 119 8.05 10.62 17.54
C CYS A 119 7.65 10.91 18.98
N HIS A 120 7.77 9.89 19.85
CA HIS A 120 7.42 10.02 21.25
C HIS A 120 8.33 11.02 21.98
N THR A 121 9.63 10.98 21.69
CA THR A 121 10.61 11.90 22.27
C THR A 121 10.33 13.34 21.87
N CYS A 122 10.06 13.61 20.59
CA CYS A 122 9.63 14.95 20.16
C CYS A 122 8.35 15.40 20.86
N ALA A 123 7.35 14.52 21.00
CA ALA A 123 6.10 14.87 21.64
C ALA A 123 6.25 15.20 23.14
N LEU A 124 7.18 14.54 23.84
CA LEU A 124 7.51 14.86 25.22
C LEU A 124 8.27 16.17 25.33
N ASN A 125 9.35 16.33 24.57
CA ASN A 125 10.21 17.51 24.68
C ASN A 125 9.51 18.79 24.23
N LYS A 126 8.57 18.70 23.28
CA LYS A 126 7.75 19.85 22.88
C LYS A 126 6.80 20.34 23.99
N ASN A 127 6.48 19.49 24.97
CA ASN A 127 5.67 19.88 26.12
C ASN A 127 6.51 20.41 27.29
N THR A 128 7.83 20.18 27.28
CA THR A 128 8.71 20.51 28.42
C THR A 128 9.71 21.62 28.12
N LEU A 129 10.15 21.76 26.87
CA LEU A 129 11.10 22.77 26.43
C LEU A 129 10.35 23.97 25.83
N ASP A 130 10.94 25.15 25.95
CA ASP A 130 10.52 26.29 25.15
C ASP A 130 10.92 26.11 23.66
N ASN A 131 10.49 27.04 22.79
CA ASN A 131 10.71 26.90 21.36
C ASN A 131 12.21 26.90 20.97
N ASP A 132 13.02 27.77 21.58
CA ASP A 132 14.43 27.93 21.21
C ASP A 132 15.23 26.71 21.69
N GLN A 133 14.97 26.25 22.92
CA GLN A 133 15.56 25.03 23.47
C GLN A 133 15.15 23.79 22.70
N PHE A 134 13.90 23.74 22.23
CA PHE A 134 13.43 22.63 21.42
C PHE A 134 14.13 22.58 20.07
N GLU A 135 14.37 23.73 19.42
CA GLU A 135 15.03 23.78 18.11
C GLU A 135 16.48 23.34 18.19
N GLU A 136 17.23 23.79 19.21
CA GLU A 136 18.59 23.32 19.48
C GLU A 136 18.63 21.80 19.74
N TRP A 137 17.76 21.31 20.63
CA TRP A 137 17.65 19.87 20.92
C TRP A 137 17.23 19.05 19.68
N TYR A 138 16.36 19.61 18.84
CA TYR A 138 15.82 18.89 17.69
C TYR A 138 16.87 18.64 16.63
N GLU A 139 17.82 19.57 16.41
CA GLU A 139 18.92 19.34 15.46
C GLU A 139 19.79 18.14 15.86
N ASP A 140 20.05 17.95 17.17
CA ASP A 140 20.73 16.74 17.66
C ASP A 140 19.85 15.47 17.55
N HIS A 141 18.53 15.62 17.70
CA HIS A 141 17.60 14.49 17.65
C HIS A 141 17.27 14.02 16.24
N LYS A 142 17.40 14.90 15.24
CA LYS A 142 16.93 14.74 13.85
C LYS A 142 17.28 13.40 13.22
N GLU A 143 18.54 12.98 13.35
CA GLU A 143 19.04 11.70 12.81
C GLU A 143 18.45 10.47 13.51
N SER A 144 18.01 10.62 14.76
CA SER A 144 17.37 9.57 15.56
C SER A 144 15.84 9.68 15.60
N CYS A 145 15.27 10.68 14.91
CA CYS A 145 13.86 10.97 14.96
C CYS A 145 13.05 9.84 14.32
N SER A 146 12.03 9.38 15.05
CA SER A 146 11.11 8.36 14.52
C SER A 146 10.05 8.94 13.58
N SER A 147 9.96 10.27 13.46
CA SER A 147 9.06 10.95 12.54
C SER A 147 9.79 11.22 11.24
N ASN A 148 9.37 10.56 10.16
CA ASN A 148 9.97 10.65 8.82
C ASN A 148 8.97 11.13 7.76
N HIS A 149 7.85 11.70 8.21
CA HIS A 149 6.76 12.19 7.38
C HIS A 149 6.23 13.50 7.93
N ASP A 150 5.92 14.43 7.03
CA ASP A 150 5.18 15.65 7.32
C ASP A 150 3.93 15.79 6.44
N GLY A 151 2.85 16.24 7.07
CA GLY A 151 1.54 16.41 6.46
C GLY A 151 0.53 15.29 6.76
N SER A 152 -0.53 15.24 5.97
CA SER A 152 -1.69 14.36 6.24
C SER A 152 -1.39 12.86 6.11
N ALA A 153 -2.21 12.04 6.76
CA ALA A 153 -2.13 10.58 6.66
C ALA A 153 -2.23 10.07 5.20
N GLY A 154 -3.08 10.68 4.36
CA GLY A 154 -3.19 10.31 2.95
C GLY A 154 -1.95 10.67 2.13
N LYS A 155 -1.19 11.69 2.53
CA LYS A 155 0.07 12.06 1.87
C LYS A 155 1.17 11.02 2.11
N MET A 156 1.10 10.24 3.20
CA MET A 156 2.08 9.18 3.48
C MET A 156 2.18 8.16 2.35
N GLU A 157 1.05 7.78 1.74
CA GLU A 157 1.03 6.84 0.61
C GLU A 157 1.74 7.44 -0.61
N VAL A 158 1.39 8.69 -0.96
CA VAL A 158 1.98 9.43 -2.08
C VAL A 158 3.50 9.54 -1.91
N ASP A 159 3.95 10.05 -0.76
CA ASP A 159 5.37 10.28 -0.48
C ASP A 159 6.13 8.95 -0.42
N SER A 160 5.51 7.88 0.11
CA SER A 160 6.10 6.54 0.12
C SER A 160 6.29 5.98 -1.29
N ILE A 161 5.26 6.07 -2.14
CA ILE A 161 5.35 5.53 -3.50
C ILE A 161 6.40 6.29 -4.30
N VAL A 162 6.41 7.62 -4.20
CA VAL A 162 7.44 8.45 -4.83
C VAL A 162 8.84 8.05 -4.38
N GLU A 163 9.07 7.87 -3.07
CA GLU A 163 10.37 7.46 -2.54
C GLU A 163 10.79 6.07 -3.05
N MET A 164 9.87 5.10 -3.12
CA MET A 164 10.15 3.78 -3.69
C MET A 164 10.52 3.85 -5.17
N PHE A 165 9.87 4.72 -5.95
CA PHE A 165 10.19 4.93 -7.37
C PHE A 165 11.57 5.57 -7.56
N LEU A 166 11.92 6.57 -6.73
CA LEU A 166 13.21 7.26 -6.82
C LEU A 166 14.39 6.34 -6.47
N ARG A 167 14.24 5.47 -5.47
CA ARG A 167 15.31 4.57 -5.03
C ARG A 167 15.40 3.26 -5.82
N SER A 168 14.45 2.96 -6.71
CA SER A 168 14.31 1.63 -7.33
C SER A 168 15.56 1.23 -8.14
N VAL A 169 16.16 2.19 -8.84
CA VAL A 169 17.34 1.95 -9.68
C VAL A 169 18.57 1.69 -8.82
N GLU A 170 18.82 2.53 -7.81
CA GLU A 170 19.97 2.35 -6.91
C GLU A 170 19.85 1.07 -6.06
N LYS A 171 18.64 0.79 -5.56
CA LYS A 171 18.40 -0.31 -4.61
C LYS A 171 18.29 -1.67 -5.28
N PHE A 172 17.72 -1.73 -6.49
CA PHE A 172 17.32 -2.98 -7.14
C PHE A 172 17.70 -3.06 -8.61
N GLU A 173 18.28 -2.02 -9.22
CA GLU A 173 18.63 -1.95 -10.64
C GLU A 173 17.42 -2.10 -11.59
N VAL A 174 16.23 -1.71 -11.11
CA VAL A 174 14.97 -1.79 -11.88
C VAL A 174 14.24 -0.45 -11.93
N LYS A 175 13.42 -0.27 -12.97
CA LYS A 175 12.54 0.88 -13.17
C LYS A 175 11.08 0.45 -13.07
N TYR A 176 10.27 1.20 -12.33
CA TYR A 176 8.83 0.97 -12.24
C TYR A 176 8.11 1.76 -13.34
N THR A 177 8.03 1.21 -14.55
CA THR A 177 7.53 1.93 -15.74
C THR A 177 6.01 2.07 -15.77
N ASN A 178 5.29 1.16 -15.13
CA ASN A 178 3.83 1.18 -15.09
C ASN A 178 3.34 1.13 -13.65
N TYR A 179 2.49 2.09 -13.27
CA TYR A 179 1.87 2.15 -11.95
C TYR A 179 0.38 1.79 -12.04
N ILE A 180 -0.02 0.76 -11.31
CA ILE A 180 -1.42 0.35 -11.12
C ILE A 180 -1.87 0.86 -9.75
N GLY A 181 -2.95 1.66 -9.73
CA GLY A 181 -3.53 2.18 -8.48
C GLY A 181 -5.04 2.37 -8.57
N ASP A 182 -5.71 2.51 -7.41
CA ASP A 182 -7.15 2.73 -7.33
C ASP A 182 -7.50 4.18 -7.66
N GLY A 183 -7.57 4.54 -8.93
CA GLY A 183 -8.03 5.88 -9.37
C GLY A 183 -7.28 7.07 -8.77
N ASP A 184 -6.23 6.86 -7.97
CA ASP A 184 -5.64 7.89 -7.16
C ASP A 184 -4.88 8.86 -8.07
N SER A 185 -5.43 10.07 -8.14
CA SER A 185 -4.87 11.14 -8.95
C SER A 185 -3.63 11.72 -8.29
N LYS A 186 -3.52 11.67 -6.95
CA LYS A 186 -2.43 12.32 -6.22
C LYS A 186 -1.14 11.53 -6.28
N THR A 187 -1.18 10.21 -6.05
CA THR A 187 0.03 9.38 -6.14
C THR A 187 0.65 9.45 -7.53
N PHE A 188 -0.15 9.25 -8.58
CA PHE A 188 0.37 9.30 -9.96
C PHE A 188 0.87 10.69 -10.34
N ALA A 189 0.16 11.76 -9.93
CA ALA A 189 0.66 13.12 -10.13
C ALA A 189 1.99 13.36 -9.39
N GLY A 190 2.17 12.80 -8.19
CA GLY A 190 3.43 12.83 -7.45
C GLY A 190 4.57 12.15 -8.21
N ILE A 191 4.32 10.95 -8.75
CA ILE A 191 5.31 10.23 -9.57
C ILE A 191 5.71 11.06 -10.81
N LEU A 192 4.73 11.58 -11.55
CA LEU A 192 4.99 12.37 -12.76
C LEU A 192 5.77 13.65 -12.44
N LYS A 193 5.43 14.33 -11.34
CA LYS A 193 6.13 15.54 -10.91
C LYS A 193 7.61 15.27 -10.62
N MET A 194 7.92 14.15 -9.96
CA MET A 194 9.29 13.79 -9.63
C MET A 194 10.07 13.21 -10.80
N ASN A 195 9.37 12.70 -11.82
CA ASN A 195 9.95 12.18 -13.06
C ASN A 195 11.16 11.24 -12.82
N PRO A 196 10.97 10.14 -12.05
CA PRO A 196 12.07 9.37 -11.47
C PRO A 196 13.04 8.76 -12.48
N TYR A 197 12.63 8.61 -13.74
CA TYR A 197 13.42 7.98 -14.80
C TYR A 197 13.69 8.89 -16.00
N GLY A 198 13.38 10.19 -15.89
CA GLY A 198 13.58 11.18 -16.96
C GLY A 198 12.54 11.11 -18.08
N ASN A 199 12.63 12.09 -18.98
CA ASN A 199 11.66 12.27 -20.08
C ASN A 199 11.66 11.13 -21.10
N ASP A 200 12.74 10.35 -21.16
CA ASP A 200 12.86 9.20 -22.06
C ASP A 200 12.08 7.98 -21.55
N CYS A 201 11.71 7.97 -20.26
CA CYS A 201 11.00 6.86 -19.62
C CYS A 201 9.89 7.34 -18.66
N PRO A 202 8.86 8.03 -19.18
CA PRO A 202 7.76 8.52 -18.36
C PRO A 202 6.94 7.35 -17.80
N VAL A 203 6.58 7.43 -16.52
CA VAL A 203 5.75 6.40 -15.88
C VAL A 203 4.33 6.45 -16.43
N ILE A 204 3.80 5.29 -16.81
CA ILE A 204 2.46 5.12 -17.36
C ILE A 204 1.50 4.68 -16.25
N LYS A 205 0.31 5.31 -16.19
CA LYS A 205 -0.75 4.87 -15.28
C LYS A 205 -1.60 3.78 -15.93
N ASN A 206 -1.80 2.70 -15.19
CA ASN A 206 -2.77 1.66 -15.48
C ASN A 206 -3.90 1.71 -14.43
N GLU A 207 -5.13 1.42 -14.85
CA GLU A 207 -6.26 1.35 -13.93
C GLU A 207 -6.59 -0.10 -13.57
N CYS A 208 -6.90 -0.35 -12.31
CA CYS A 208 -7.36 -1.66 -11.89
C CYS A 208 -8.79 -1.91 -12.39
N VAL A 209 -9.08 -3.17 -12.76
CA VAL A 209 -10.42 -3.56 -13.26
C VAL A 209 -11.53 -3.23 -12.25
N GLY A 210 -11.24 -3.35 -10.96
CA GLY A 210 -12.16 -2.96 -9.89
C GLY A 210 -12.55 -1.48 -9.94
N HIS A 211 -11.59 -0.59 -10.22
CA HIS A 211 -11.87 0.83 -10.35
C HIS A 211 -12.65 1.15 -11.63
N VAL A 212 -12.25 0.55 -12.76
CA VAL A 212 -12.95 0.66 -14.04
C VAL A 212 -14.42 0.21 -13.89
N GLN A 213 -14.64 -0.89 -13.18
CA GLN A 213 -15.97 -1.38 -12.80
C GLN A 213 -16.74 -0.35 -11.96
N LYS A 214 -16.19 0.16 -10.85
CA LYS A 214 -16.84 1.18 -10.01
C LYS A 214 -17.24 2.42 -10.84
N ARG A 215 -16.35 2.88 -11.73
CA ARG A 215 -16.56 4.03 -12.61
C ARG A 215 -17.75 3.83 -13.56
N MET A 216 -17.90 2.65 -14.14
CA MET A 216 -19.07 2.30 -14.96
C MET A 216 -20.37 2.49 -14.18
N GLY A 217 -20.42 1.96 -12.95
CA GLY A 217 -21.58 2.13 -12.07
C GLY A 217 -21.88 3.59 -11.74
N THR A 218 -20.87 4.40 -11.43
CA THR A 218 -21.03 5.85 -11.19
C THR A 218 -21.57 6.57 -12.42
N ARG A 219 -21.03 6.30 -13.61
CA ARG A 219 -21.50 6.91 -14.87
C ARG A 219 -22.96 6.57 -15.17
N LEU A 220 -23.36 5.31 -14.96
CA LEU A 220 -24.74 4.88 -15.12
C LEU A 220 -25.69 5.59 -14.14
N ARG A 221 -25.30 5.76 -12.87
CA ARG A 221 -26.11 6.50 -11.88
C ARG A 221 -26.26 7.97 -12.24
N ASN A 222 -25.19 8.61 -12.71
CA ASN A 222 -25.25 10.01 -13.16
C ASN A 222 -26.20 10.15 -14.35
N LYS A 223 -26.03 9.30 -15.37
CA LYS A 223 -26.90 9.30 -16.54
C LYS A 223 -28.36 9.02 -16.19
N ARG A 224 -28.61 8.09 -15.25
CA ARG A 224 -29.95 7.81 -14.71
C ARG A 224 -30.61 9.05 -14.14
N LYS A 225 -29.85 9.87 -13.38
CA LYS A 225 -30.33 11.09 -12.75
C LYS A 225 -30.58 12.20 -13.78
N GLU A 226 -29.61 12.47 -14.65
CA GLU A 226 -29.67 13.50 -15.68
C GLU A 226 -30.84 13.29 -16.65
N GLN A 227 -31.02 12.04 -17.11
CA GLN A 227 -31.99 11.70 -18.15
C GLN A 227 -33.30 11.12 -17.57
N LYS A 228 -33.47 11.18 -16.24
CA LYS A 228 -34.65 10.66 -15.52
C LYS A 228 -35.01 9.23 -15.97
N LEU A 229 -34.01 8.35 -16.08
CA LEU A 229 -34.16 6.95 -16.55
C LEU A 229 -34.56 5.96 -15.44
N GLY A 230 -34.93 6.47 -14.26
CA GLY A 230 -35.44 5.64 -13.16
C GLY A 230 -36.88 5.17 -13.39
N GLY A 231 -37.30 4.17 -12.62
CA GLY A 231 -38.67 3.65 -12.62
C GLY A 231 -38.72 2.11 -12.72
N LYS A 232 -39.92 1.55 -12.53
CA LYS A 232 -40.18 0.11 -12.71
C LYS A 232 -39.88 -0.27 -14.16
N LYS A 233 -39.17 -1.38 -14.39
CA LYS A 233 -38.68 -1.84 -15.71
C LYS A 233 -37.76 -0.86 -16.47
N ARG A 234 -37.12 0.10 -15.78
CA ARG A 234 -36.10 1.01 -16.37
C ARG A 234 -34.76 0.80 -15.68
N LEU A 235 -33.82 1.74 -15.81
CA LEU A 235 -32.49 1.65 -15.22
C LEU A 235 -32.56 1.77 -13.68
N THR A 236 -32.80 0.66 -13.00
CA THR A 236 -32.85 0.58 -11.53
C THR A 236 -31.45 0.40 -10.93
N GLU A 237 -31.29 0.67 -9.63
CA GLU A 237 -30.01 0.39 -8.94
C GLU A 237 -29.60 -1.09 -9.02
N SER A 238 -30.56 -2.02 -9.02
CA SER A 238 -30.28 -3.45 -9.18
C SER A 238 -29.66 -3.75 -10.55
N ILE A 239 -30.22 -3.18 -11.62
CA ILE A 239 -29.67 -3.33 -12.98
C ILE A 239 -28.29 -2.67 -13.08
N ILE A 240 -28.11 -1.48 -12.53
CA ILE A 240 -26.79 -0.80 -12.52
C ILE A 240 -25.74 -1.69 -11.82
N LYS A 241 -26.06 -2.26 -10.66
CA LYS A 241 -25.15 -3.18 -9.95
C LYS A 241 -24.80 -4.39 -10.80
N LYS A 242 -25.78 -5.02 -11.44
CA LYS A 242 -25.57 -6.17 -12.34
C LYS A 242 -24.67 -5.79 -13.52
N LEU A 243 -25.03 -4.76 -14.29
CA LEU A 243 -24.24 -4.27 -15.43
C LEU A 243 -22.80 -3.93 -15.01
N THR A 244 -22.63 -3.32 -13.85
CA THR A 244 -21.31 -3.02 -13.28
C THR A 244 -20.50 -4.30 -13.05
N ILE A 245 -21.08 -5.31 -12.41
CA ILE A 245 -20.42 -6.60 -12.16
C ILE A 245 -20.06 -7.30 -13.47
N TYR A 246 -21.00 -7.40 -14.42
CA TYR A 246 -20.76 -8.06 -15.70
C TYR A 246 -19.73 -7.33 -16.55
N TYR A 247 -19.69 -5.99 -16.51
CA TYR A 247 -18.63 -5.22 -17.17
C TYR A 247 -17.24 -5.61 -16.66
N GLY A 248 -17.07 -5.71 -15.34
CA GLY A 248 -15.83 -6.20 -14.75
C GLY A 248 -15.52 -7.66 -15.08
N LEU A 249 -16.52 -8.53 -15.21
CA LEU A 249 -16.33 -9.93 -15.61
C LEU A 249 -15.94 -10.06 -17.08
N ALA A 250 -16.54 -9.27 -17.96
CA ALA A 250 -16.18 -9.21 -19.38
C ALA A 250 -14.70 -8.83 -19.55
N ILE A 251 -14.21 -7.86 -18.77
CA ILE A 251 -12.79 -7.47 -18.75
C ILE A 251 -11.90 -8.64 -18.33
N ARG A 252 -12.20 -9.29 -17.19
CA ARG A 252 -11.35 -10.38 -16.67
C ARG A 252 -11.35 -11.64 -17.54
N ARG A 253 -12.43 -11.90 -18.27
CA ARG A 253 -12.55 -13.11 -19.12
C ARG A 253 -11.93 -12.93 -20.50
N ASN A 254 -11.66 -11.70 -20.93
CA ASN A 254 -11.19 -11.37 -22.28
C ASN A 254 -9.91 -10.51 -22.26
N ILE A 255 -8.97 -10.83 -21.36
CA ILE A 255 -7.74 -10.04 -21.16
C ILE A 255 -6.87 -10.02 -22.44
N ASN A 256 -6.95 -11.07 -23.25
CA ASN A 256 -6.10 -11.25 -24.43
C ASN A 256 -6.76 -10.82 -25.75
N SER A 257 -8.02 -10.35 -25.73
CA SER A 257 -8.77 -10.01 -26.95
C SER A 257 -9.68 -8.80 -26.72
N VAL A 258 -9.29 -7.67 -27.32
CA VAL A 258 -10.08 -6.43 -27.29
C VAL A 258 -11.41 -6.60 -28.03
N GLU A 259 -11.44 -7.44 -29.07
CA GLU A 259 -12.64 -7.73 -29.84
C GLU A 259 -13.64 -8.54 -29.02
N ASP A 260 -13.19 -9.61 -28.36
CA ASP A 260 -14.07 -10.45 -27.54
C ASP A 260 -14.50 -9.73 -26.27
N LEU A 261 -13.63 -8.87 -25.72
CA LEU A 261 -14.00 -7.92 -24.67
C LEU A 261 -15.19 -7.05 -25.12
N LYS A 262 -15.08 -6.39 -26.27
CA LYS A 262 -16.13 -5.52 -26.81
C LYS A 262 -17.42 -6.33 -27.03
N LYS A 263 -17.33 -7.50 -27.65
CA LYS A 263 -18.48 -8.40 -27.86
C LYS A 263 -19.16 -8.77 -26.54
N ALA A 264 -18.39 -9.18 -25.53
CA ALA A 264 -18.93 -9.58 -24.23
C ALA A 264 -19.60 -8.41 -23.48
N VAL A 265 -19.03 -7.21 -23.58
CA VAL A 265 -19.62 -5.99 -23.00
C VAL A 265 -20.95 -5.65 -23.68
N ILE A 266 -21.00 -5.67 -25.02
CA ILE A 266 -22.22 -5.37 -25.78
C ILE A 266 -23.29 -6.44 -25.56
N ALA A 267 -22.93 -7.73 -25.61
CA ALA A 267 -23.86 -8.83 -25.34
C ALA A 267 -24.52 -8.72 -23.96
N THR A 268 -23.77 -8.26 -22.95
CA THR A 268 -24.32 -7.97 -21.62
C THR A 268 -25.38 -6.88 -21.70
N LEU A 269 -25.10 -5.78 -22.40
CA LEU A 269 -26.05 -4.68 -22.56
C LEU A 269 -27.32 -5.15 -23.28
N ASP A 270 -27.17 -5.86 -24.40
CA ASP A 270 -28.28 -6.33 -25.22
C ASP A 270 -29.19 -7.31 -24.44
N HIS A 271 -28.62 -8.22 -23.65
CA HIS A 271 -29.40 -9.12 -22.80
C HIS A 271 -30.30 -8.38 -21.80
N TYR A 272 -29.82 -7.28 -21.21
CA TYR A 272 -30.61 -6.46 -20.28
C TYR A 272 -31.55 -5.47 -20.98
N CYS A 273 -31.37 -5.25 -22.28
CA CYS A 273 -32.28 -4.46 -23.11
C CYS A 273 -33.38 -5.33 -23.75
N SER A 274 -33.16 -6.65 -23.90
CA SER A 274 -34.17 -7.56 -24.44
C SER A 274 -35.41 -7.61 -23.54
N SER A 275 -36.57 -7.61 -24.17
CA SER A 275 -37.89 -7.61 -23.52
C SER A 275 -38.58 -8.97 -23.55
N ASP A 276 -37.84 -10.04 -23.83
CA ASP A 276 -38.36 -11.42 -23.82
C ASP A 276 -38.94 -11.84 -22.46
#